data_AF-A0A0J9V147-F1
#
_entry.id   AF-A0A0J9V147-F1
#
_cell.length_a   1.000
_cell.length_b   1.000
_cell.length_c   1.000
_cell.angle_alpha   90.00
_cell.angle_beta   90.00
_cell.angle_gamma   90.00
#
_symmetry.space_group_name_H-M   'P 1'
#
loop_
_entity.id
_entity.type
_entity.pdbx_description
1 polymer ?
#
loop_
_entity_poly.entity_id
_entity_poly.type
_entity_poly.pdbx_seq_one_letter_code
_entity_poly.pdbx_strand_id
1 'polypeptide(L)'
;MDTESVMKQLQAMEVKIEKLTAEADVRKLQHIYGYYLDKCLYKEVVDLFSDSPDAYVQFLNGRFRGKDSIRRLFIDRWSNYFVGGRNGPIHGWLLDHFIGQDVVDFQPGTNIAKYRGRTLMSAGTHKTLSPEYPGGQRQWWEGGVYENEYIKEEGVWKIFRLRYHPFWHGSVEKGWQNADRFVPLFKETYPANQQGPDELWEGADLWPDTRVVPFHYVHPVTGKQVAEEDLQAPKWREPASSAPPARVIDDWTV
;
A
#
# COMPACT_ATOMS: atom_id res chain seq x y z
N MET A 1 19.04 31.62 -32.33
CA MET A 1 17.80 30.92 -31.92
C MET A 1 16.69 31.94 -31.99
N ASP A 2 15.66 31.70 -32.80
CA ASP A 2 14.47 32.55 -32.78
C ASP A 2 13.69 32.34 -31.48
N THR A 3 12.84 33.31 -31.13
CA THR A 3 12.05 33.29 -29.89
C THR A 3 11.12 32.09 -29.81
N GLU A 4 10.60 31.60 -30.94
CA GLU A 4 9.70 30.45 -31.02
C GLU A 4 10.41 29.15 -30.58
N SER A 5 11.64 28.95 -31.07
CA SER A 5 12.49 27.82 -30.69
C SER A 5 12.81 27.84 -29.19
N VAL A 6 13.08 29.02 -28.61
CA VAL A 6 13.35 29.16 -27.18
C VAL A 6 12.10 28.83 -26.36
N MET A 7 10.94 29.36 -26.75
CA MET A 7 9.68 29.09 -26.06
C MET A 7 9.30 27.60 -26.10
N LYS A 8 9.50 26.93 -27.24
CA LYS A 8 9.25 25.49 -27.36
C LYS A 8 10.17 24.66 -26.46
N GLN A 9 11.44 25.04 -26.35
CA GLN A 9 12.38 24.39 -25.44
C GLN A 9 11.99 24.63 -23.97
N LEU A 10 11.57 25.84 -23.62
CA LEU A 10 11.12 26.18 -22.28
C LEU A 10 9.90 25.33 -21.87
N GLN A 11 8.88 25.24 -22.73
CA GLN A 11 7.69 24.40 -22.48
C GLN A 11 8.05 22.93 -22.29
N ALA A 12 8.95 22.39 -23.13
CA ALA A 12 9.40 21.01 -22.99
C ALA A 12 10.17 20.77 -21.68
N MET A 13 10.93 21.76 -21.22
CA MET A 13 11.61 21.72 -19.91
C MET A 13 10.63 21.81 -18.75
N GLU A 14 9.63 22.69 -18.83
CA GLU A 14 8.58 22.83 -17.80
C GLU A 14 7.84 21.51 -17.60
N VAL A 15 7.40 20.86 -18.68
CA VAL A 15 6.74 19.53 -18.64
C VAL A 15 7.64 18.47 -18.02
N LYS A 16 8.95 18.48 -18.35
CA LYS A 16 9.90 17.52 -17.78
C LYS A 16 10.18 17.78 -16.30
N ILE A 17 10.26 19.04 -15.89
CA ILE A 17 10.45 19.44 -14.48
C ILE A 17 9.21 19.05 -13.69
N GLU A 18 8.01 19.38 -14.18
CA GLU A 18 6.75 18.98 -13.56
C GLU A 18 6.72 17.47 -13.32
N LYS A 19 7.09 16.68 -14.34
CA LYS A 19 7.13 15.23 -14.24
C LYS A 19 8.07 14.74 -13.13
N LEU A 20 9.33 15.14 -13.20
CA LEU A 20 10.36 14.66 -12.27
C LEU A 20 10.10 15.13 -10.83
N THR A 21 9.58 16.36 -10.67
CA THR A 21 9.19 16.89 -9.35
C THR A 21 8.02 16.12 -8.78
N ALA A 22 6.96 15.86 -9.55
CA ALA A 22 5.81 15.09 -9.10
C ALA A 22 6.20 13.66 -8.67
N GLU A 23 7.01 12.96 -9.48
CA GLU A 23 7.49 11.61 -9.15
C GLU A 23 8.34 11.59 -7.88
N ALA A 24 9.21 12.61 -7.69
CA ALA A 24 10.02 12.74 -6.50
C ALA A 24 9.18 13.05 -5.25
N ASP A 25 8.19 13.94 -5.36
CA ASP A 25 7.30 14.33 -4.27
C ASP A 25 6.43 13.15 -3.81
N VAL A 26 5.88 12.38 -4.76
CA VAL A 26 5.06 11.19 -4.47
C VAL A 26 5.89 10.09 -3.81
N ARG A 27 7.10 9.82 -4.31
CA ARG A 27 8.05 8.90 -3.65
C ARG A 27 8.32 9.34 -2.21
N LYS A 28 8.60 10.63 -2.01
CA LYS A 28 8.86 11.20 -0.70
C LYS A 28 7.65 11.04 0.22
N LEU A 29 6.45 11.30 -0.28
CA LEU A 29 5.19 11.14 0.46
C LEU A 29 4.98 9.69 0.92
N GLN A 30 5.21 8.70 0.06
CA GLN A 30 5.14 7.28 0.45
C GLN A 30 6.14 6.93 1.58
N HIS A 31 7.36 7.47 1.53
CA HIS A 31 8.35 7.24 2.58
C HIS A 31 7.98 7.94 3.89
N ILE A 32 7.44 9.16 3.82
CA ILE A 32 6.90 9.87 5.01
C ILE A 32 5.77 9.04 5.64
N TYR A 33 4.85 8.51 4.83
CA TYR A 33 3.81 7.59 5.28
C TYR A 33 4.41 6.39 6.03
N GLY A 34 5.44 5.75 5.47
CA GLY A 34 6.15 4.63 6.11
C GLY A 34 6.73 5.01 7.49
N TYR A 35 7.43 6.14 7.58
CA TYR A 35 8.02 6.59 8.85
C TYR A 35 6.97 6.90 9.93
N TYR A 36 5.83 7.49 9.57
CA TYR A 36 4.74 7.69 10.53
C TYR A 36 4.09 6.38 10.94
N LEU A 37 3.87 5.47 9.98
CA LEU A 37 3.29 4.14 10.24
C LEU A 37 4.14 3.33 11.23
N ASP A 38 5.46 3.30 11.04
CA ASP A 38 6.42 2.59 11.89
C ASP A 38 6.35 3.02 13.36
N LYS A 39 6.03 4.29 13.60
CA LYS A 39 5.95 4.85 14.94
C LYS A 39 4.51 4.95 15.45
N CYS A 40 3.56 4.29 14.79
CA CYS A 40 2.14 4.31 15.18
C CYS A 40 1.60 5.75 15.31
N LEU A 41 2.14 6.68 14.50
CA LEU A 41 1.72 8.08 14.39
C LEU A 41 0.52 8.16 13.45
N TYR A 42 -0.57 7.53 13.89
CA TYR A 42 -1.76 7.27 13.07
C TYR A 42 -2.56 8.53 12.74
N LYS A 43 -2.50 9.58 13.57
CA LYS A 43 -3.11 10.87 13.24
C LYS A 43 -2.40 11.48 12.03
N GLU A 44 -1.08 11.48 12.05
CA GLU A 44 -0.23 11.99 10.99
C GLU A 44 -0.41 11.17 9.71
N VAL A 45 -0.55 9.84 9.82
CA VAL A 45 -0.87 8.98 8.68
C VAL A 45 -2.22 9.37 8.05
N VAL A 46 -3.27 9.54 8.85
CA VAL A 46 -4.61 9.91 8.36
C VAL A 46 -4.56 11.26 7.64
N ASP A 47 -3.81 12.23 8.16
CA ASP A 47 -3.69 13.56 7.56
C ASP A 47 -2.99 13.57 6.19
N LEU A 48 -2.24 12.52 5.83
CA LEU A 48 -1.65 12.38 4.49
C LEU A 48 -2.67 12.03 3.39
N PHE A 49 -3.86 11.55 3.75
CA PHE A 49 -4.89 11.16 2.79
C PHE A 49 -5.68 12.35 2.27
N SER A 50 -6.13 12.27 1.02
CA SER A 50 -7.14 13.15 0.45
C SER A 50 -8.44 13.08 1.26
N ASP A 51 -9.17 14.20 1.28
CA ASP A 51 -10.50 14.29 1.88
C ASP A 51 -11.61 13.92 0.88
N SER A 52 -11.24 13.53 -0.35
CA SER A 52 -12.16 13.02 -1.36
C SER A 52 -12.92 11.79 -0.82
N PRO A 53 -14.23 11.68 -1.10
CA PRO A 53 -15.01 10.49 -0.74
C PRO A 53 -14.50 9.20 -1.43
N ASP A 54 -13.76 9.36 -2.54
CA ASP A 54 -13.19 8.24 -3.30
C ASP A 54 -11.83 7.77 -2.77
N ALA A 55 -11.25 8.51 -1.81
CA ALA A 55 -10.01 8.11 -1.17
C ALA A 55 -10.24 6.85 -0.33
N TYR A 56 -9.29 5.92 -0.31
CA TYR A 56 -9.44 4.72 0.51
C TYR A 56 -8.13 4.05 0.90
N VAL A 57 -8.24 3.16 1.88
CA VAL A 57 -7.23 2.14 2.21
C VAL A 57 -7.79 0.75 1.97
N GLN A 58 -7.10 -0.04 1.16
CA GLN A 58 -7.30 -1.48 1.04
C GLN A 58 -6.25 -2.19 1.89
N PHE A 59 -6.72 -2.91 2.91
CA PHE A 59 -5.89 -3.74 3.79
C PHE A 59 -6.50 -5.13 3.87
N LEU A 60 -5.74 -6.16 3.47
CA LEU A 60 -6.26 -7.52 3.29
C LEU A 60 -7.53 -7.49 2.42
N ASN A 61 -8.60 -8.14 2.87
CA ASN A 61 -9.90 -8.17 2.20
C ASN A 61 -10.82 -7.01 2.58
N GLY A 62 -10.35 -5.95 3.26
CA GLY A 62 -11.20 -4.83 3.68
C GLY A 62 -10.82 -3.53 2.98
N ARG A 63 -11.80 -2.83 2.41
CA ARG A 63 -11.64 -1.45 1.93
C ARG A 63 -12.33 -0.44 2.84
N PHE A 64 -11.60 0.60 3.23
CA PHE A 64 -12.05 1.70 4.08
C PHE A 64 -12.11 2.97 3.25
N ARG A 65 -13.31 3.40 2.87
CA ARG A 65 -13.60 4.50 1.94
C ARG A 65 -13.87 5.81 2.67
N GLY A 66 -13.28 6.88 2.18
CA GLY A 66 -13.36 8.21 2.75
C GLY A 66 -12.56 8.36 4.04
N LYS A 67 -12.32 9.61 4.42
CA LYS A 67 -11.49 10.00 5.56
C LYS A 67 -11.94 9.36 6.88
N ASP A 68 -13.25 9.27 7.12
CA ASP A 68 -13.80 8.71 8.35
C ASP A 68 -13.52 7.22 8.49
N SER A 69 -13.62 6.44 7.41
CA SER A 69 -13.29 5.01 7.44
C SER A 69 -11.79 4.77 7.53
N ILE A 70 -10.99 5.61 6.89
CA ILE A 70 -9.53 5.59 7.05
C ILE A 70 -9.18 5.86 8.53
N ARG A 71 -9.83 6.84 9.17
CA ARG A 71 -9.69 7.13 10.61
C ARG A 71 -10.10 5.93 11.47
N ARG A 72 -11.18 5.24 11.10
CA ARG A 72 -11.66 4.03 11.78
C ARG A 72 -10.61 2.92 11.78
N LEU A 73 -9.93 2.71 10.66
CA LEU A 73 -8.85 1.72 10.56
C LEU A 73 -7.64 2.11 11.42
N PHE A 74 -7.07 3.29 11.19
CA PHE A 74 -5.80 3.68 11.80
C PHE A 74 -5.94 4.06 13.28
N ILE A 75 -6.95 4.86 13.63
CA ILE A 75 -7.11 5.41 14.98
C ILE A 75 -8.00 4.50 15.81
N ASP A 76 -9.22 4.23 15.37
CA ASP A 76 -10.19 3.54 16.22
C ASP A 76 -9.87 2.04 16.40
N ARG A 77 -9.14 1.44 15.45
CA ARG A 77 -8.69 0.04 15.50
C ARG A 77 -7.20 -0.11 15.82
N TRP A 78 -6.30 0.35 14.95
CA TRP A 78 -4.86 0.05 15.09
C TRP A 78 -4.20 0.73 16.29
N SER A 79 -4.50 2.01 16.56
CA SER A 79 -3.98 2.68 17.77
C SER A 79 -4.36 1.92 19.04
N ASN A 80 -5.63 1.53 19.17
CA ASN A 80 -6.12 0.77 20.33
C ASN A 80 -5.46 -0.60 20.45
N TYR A 81 -5.27 -1.30 19.32
CA TYR A 81 -4.73 -2.66 19.32
C TYR A 81 -3.22 -2.71 19.59
N PHE A 82 -2.42 -1.84 18.95
CA PHE A 82 -0.96 -1.91 19.00
C PHE A 82 -0.32 -1.05 20.10
N VAL A 83 -0.96 0.07 20.47
CA VAL A 83 -0.34 1.07 21.34
C VAL A 83 -1.29 1.62 22.40
N GLY A 84 -2.39 0.90 22.67
CA GLY A 84 -3.34 1.23 23.74
C GLY A 84 -4.03 2.59 23.56
N GLY A 85 -4.31 2.99 22.32
CA GLY A 85 -5.02 4.22 21.98
C GLY A 85 -4.12 5.46 21.91
N ARG A 86 -2.80 5.30 22.06
CA ARG A 86 -1.83 6.37 21.92
C ARG A 86 -1.55 6.69 20.45
N ASN A 87 -1.24 7.95 20.17
CA ASN A 87 -0.59 8.34 18.92
C ASN A 87 0.94 8.37 19.14
N GLY A 88 1.65 7.37 18.62
CA GLY A 88 3.08 7.19 18.85
C GLY A 88 3.45 5.82 19.42
N PRO A 89 4.75 5.53 19.53
CA PRO A 89 5.24 4.21 19.91
C PRO A 89 5.07 3.93 21.40
N ILE A 90 5.14 2.65 21.76
CA ILE A 90 5.27 2.18 23.14
C ILE A 90 6.60 1.45 23.32
N HIS A 91 7.11 1.45 24.55
CA HIS A 91 8.36 0.76 24.87
C HIS A 91 8.22 -0.75 24.64
N GLY A 92 9.07 -1.33 23.80
CA GLY A 92 9.10 -2.77 23.53
C GLY A 92 8.23 -3.25 22.38
N TRP A 93 7.56 -2.37 21.64
CA TRP A 93 6.91 -2.69 20.37
C TRP A 93 7.80 -2.30 19.18
N LEU A 94 8.12 -3.25 18.32
CA LEU A 94 8.84 -3.05 17.07
C LEU A 94 7.84 -3.13 15.91
N LEU A 95 7.89 -2.12 15.05
CA LEU A 95 7.18 -2.06 13.78
C LEU A 95 8.00 -1.19 12.84
N ASP A 96 8.64 -1.78 11.84
CA ASP A 96 9.42 -1.03 10.84
C ASP A 96 9.12 -1.59 9.44
N HIS A 97 8.76 -0.71 8.50
CA HIS A 97 8.43 -1.02 7.11
C HIS A 97 9.56 -0.54 6.20
N PHE A 98 10.39 -1.47 5.74
CA PHE A 98 11.31 -1.17 4.66
C PHE A 98 10.56 -1.15 3.33
N ILE A 99 10.35 0.06 2.80
CA ILE A 99 9.75 0.28 1.48
C ILE A 99 10.87 0.54 0.48
N GLY A 100 10.94 -0.24 -0.59
CA GLY A 100 11.97 -0.11 -1.63
C GLY A 100 11.52 -0.65 -2.98
N GLN A 101 12.43 -0.59 -3.97
CA GLN A 101 12.15 -0.97 -5.36
C GLN A 101 10.93 -0.24 -5.93
N ASP A 102 10.87 1.08 -5.71
CA ASP A 102 9.71 1.85 -6.14
C ASP A 102 9.73 2.19 -7.64
N VAL A 103 8.54 2.25 -8.23
CA VAL A 103 8.28 2.83 -9.56
C VAL A 103 7.18 3.85 -9.38
N VAL A 104 7.46 5.09 -9.76
CA VAL A 104 6.50 6.19 -9.69
C VAL A 104 6.31 6.72 -11.09
N ASP A 105 5.07 6.76 -11.55
CA ASP A 105 4.71 7.33 -12.84
C ASP A 105 3.73 8.48 -12.66
N PHE A 106 4.04 9.59 -13.32
CA PHE A 106 3.19 10.75 -13.41
C PHE A 106 3.12 11.26 -14.85
N GLN A 107 1.91 11.64 -15.28
CA GLN A 107 1.67 12.29 -16.56
C GLN A 107 1.46 13.79 -16.33
N PRO A 108 2.32 14.67 -16.90
CA PRO A 108 2.18 16.12 -16.80
C PRO A 108 0.80 16.64 -17.20
N GLY A 109 0.34 17.68 -16.51
CA GLY A 109 -1.00 18.25 -16.68
C GLY A 109 -2.12 17.43 -16.03
N THR A 110 -1.82 16.26 -15.48
CA THR A 110 -2.72 15.55 -14.58
C THR A 110 -2.40 15.94 -13.14
N ASN A 111 -3.35 15.72 -12.23
CA ASN A 111 -3.09 15.81 -10.79
C ASN A 111 -3.04 14.41 -10.16
N ILE A 112 -2.73 13.37 -10.95
CA ILE A 112 -2.76 11.97 -10.50
C ILE A 112 -1.41 11.32 -10.78
N ALA A 113 -0.86 10.64 -9.77
CA ALA A 113 0.33 9.83 -9.90
C ALA A 113 0.06 8.39 -9.44
N LYS A 114 0.78 7.44 -10.02
CA LYS A 114 0.71 6.03 -9.66
C LYS A 114 2.04 5.59 -9.06
N TYR A 115 1.95 4.66 -8.11
CA TYR A 115 3.10 4.21 -7.34
C TYR A 115 3.07 2.70 -7.16
N ARG A 116 4.18 2.04 -7.45
CA ARG A 116 4.47 0.67 -7.01
C ARG A 116 5.60 0.71 -6.00
N GLY A 117 5.52 -0.05 -4.93
CA GLY A 117 6.63 -0.24 -4.00
C GLY A 117 6.58 -1.58 -3.30
N ARG A 118 7.74 -2.22 -3.11
CA ARG A 118 7.85 -3.46 -2.33
C ARG A 118 8.05 -3.12 -0.87
N THR A 119 7.41 -3.86 0.01
CA THR A 119 7.53 -3.69 1.45
C THR A 119 7.98 -4.98 2.11
N LEU A 120 9.00 -4.84 2.96
CA LEU A 120 9.38 -5.84 3.94
C LEU A 120 9.21 -5.23 5.32
N MET A 121 8.28 -5.74 6.11
CA MET A 121 8.00 -5.26 7.46
C MET A 121 8.59 -6.24 8.48
N SER A 122 9.31 -5.71 9.46
CA SER A 122 9.62 -6.42 10.70
C SER A 122 8.69 -5.94 11.80
N ALA A 123 8.09 -6.87 12.52
CA ALA A 123 7.32 -6.54 13.71
C ALA A 123 7.52 -7.56 14.82
N GLY A 124 7.34 -7.09 16.05
CA GLY A 124 7.46 -7.95 17.21
C GLY A 124 7.47 -7.21 18.52
N THR A 125 7.59 -7.99 19.59
CA THR A 125 7.56 -7.51 20.96
C THR A 125 8.86 -7.87 21.67
N HIS A 126 9.49 -6.92 22.34
CA HIS A 126 10.60 -7.17 23.24
C HIS A 126 10.12 -7.84 24.53
N LYS A 127 10.98 -8.62 25.19
CA LYS A 127 10.66 -9.34 26.43
C LYS A 127 10.22 -8.45 27.61
N THR A 128 10.47 -7.14 27.52
CA THR A 128 10.06 -6.15 28.54
C THR A 128 8.63 -5.68 28.37
N LEU A 129 8.00 -5.97 27.24
CA LEU A 129 6.59 -5.65 27.02
C LEU A 129 5.71 -6.52 27.93
N SER A 130 4.61 -5.95 28.42
CA SER A 130 3.69 -6.65 29.32
C SER A 130 3.27 -8.01 28.75
N PRO A 131 3.27 -9.10 29.55
CA PRO A 131 2.69 -10.38 29.14
C PRO A 131 1.20 -10.30 28.76
N GLU A 132 0.50 -9.26 29.22
CA GLU A 132 -0.90 -8.98 28.88
C GLU A 132 -1.06 -8.28 27.52
N TYR A 133 0.03 -7.98 26.82
CA TYR A 133 -0.03 -7.33 25.50
C TYR A 133 -0.82 -8.18 24.49
N PRO A 134 -1.75 -7.59 23.73
CA PRO A 134 -2.53 -8.31 22.73
C PRO A 134 -1.64 -9.04 21.71
N GLY A 135 -1.83 -10.36 21.59
CA GLY A 135 -1.03 -11.21 20.70
C GLY A 135 0.27 -11.73 21.31
N GLY A 136 0.60 -11.36 22.55
CA GLY A 136 1.70 -11.91 23.34
C GLY A 136 3.08 -11.64 22.76
N GLN A 137 4.07 -12.41 23.25
CA GLN A 137 5.43 -12.31 22.77
C GLN A 137 5.62 -13.03 21.43
N ARG A 138 5.94 -12.27 20.37
CA ARG A 138 6.17 -12.82 19.02
C ARG A 138 7.05 -11.91 18.16
N GLN A 139 7.65 -12.49 17.13
CA GLN A 139 8.45 -11.80 16.12
C GLN A 139 8.11 -12.35 14.74
N TRP A 140 7.90 -11.48 13.76
CA TRP A 140 7.60 -11.90 12.40
C TRP A 140 8.07 -10.90 11.36
N TRP A 141 8.20 -11.42 10.16
CA TRP A 141 8.33 -10.66 8.93
C TRP A 141 7.04 -10.71 8.15
N GLU A 142 6.76 -9.64 7.41
CA GLU A 142 5.68 -9.57 6.44
C GLU A 142 6.23 -8.99 5.13
N GLY A 143 5.81 -9.58 4.02
CA GLY A 143 6.18 -9.12 2.69
C GLY A 143 4.93 -8.77 1.89
N GLY A 144 4.97 -7.64 1.19
CA GLY A 144 3.85 -7.17 0.37
C GLY A 144 4.27 -6.15 -0.67
N VAL A 145 3.29 -5.69 -1.44
CA VAL A 145 3.46 -4.64 -2.46
C VAL A 145 2.35 -3.60 -2.31
N TYR A 146 2.75 -2.34 -2.41
CA TYR A 146 1.85 -1.21 -2.64
C TYR A 146 1.65 -1.00 -4.13
N GLU A 147 0.41 -0.75 -4.56
CA GLU A 147 0.05 -0.35 -5.92
C GLU A 147 -0.98 0.82 -5.85
N ASN A 148 -0.46 2.01 -5.55
CA ASN A 148 -1.22 3.13 -5.03
C ASN A 148 -1.53 4.19 -6.11
N GLU A 149 -2.53 5.02 -5.83
CA GLU A 149 -2.76 6.30 -6.50
C GLU A 149 -2.63 7.48 -5.53
N TYR A 150 -2.12 8.58 -6.07
CA TYR A 150 -1.92 9.84 -5.39
C TYR A 150 -2.63 10.95 -6.16
N ILE A 151 -3.13 11.95 -5.43
CA ILE A 151 -3.81 13.11 -6.00
C ILE A 151 -3.17 14.40 -5.52
N LYS A 152 -3.02 15.39 -6.42
CA LYS A 152 -2.57 16.73 -6.09
C LYS A 152 -3.77 17.66 -5.94
N GLU A 153 -3.99 18.14 -4.72
CA GLU A 153 -5.07 19.05 -4.37
C GLU A 153 -4.48 20.35 -3.84
N GLU A 154 -4.88 21.49 -4.41
CA GLU A 154 -4.43 22.82 -3.97
C GLU A 154 -2.89 22.95 -3.88
N GLY A 155 -2.18 22.26 -4.79
CA GLY A 155 -0.73 22.24 -4.85
C GLY A 155 -0.04 21.19 -3.96
N VAL A 156 -0.78 20.44 -3.14
CA VAL A 156 -0.24 19.45 -2.20
C VAL A 156 -0.58 18.04 -2.66
N TRP A 157 0.43 17.16 -2.73
CA TRP A 157 0.24 15.74 -2.99
C TRP A 157 -0.32 15.04 -1.75
N LYS A 158 -1.35 14.21 -1.95
CA LYS A 158 -2.02 13.42 -0.92
C LYS A 158 -2.19 11.97 -1.39
N ILE A 159 -2.25 11.04 -0.44
CA ILE A 159 -2.59 9.65 -0.73
C ILE A 159 -4.05 9.59 -1.14
N PHE A 160 -4.35 9.03 -2.31
CA PHE A 160 -5.72 8.89 -2.80
C PHE A 160 -6.23 7.48 -2.56
N ARG A 161 -5.62 6.48 -3.22
CA ARG A 161 -6.00 5.07 -3.08
C ARG A 161 -4.80 4.26 -2.69
N LEU A 162 -4.72 3.89 -1.42
CA LEU A 162 -3.66 3.05 -0.90
C LEU A 162 -4.10 1.58 -0.98
N ARG A 163 -3.44 0.81 -1.83
CA ARG A 163 -3.68 -0.62 -2.03
C ARG A 163 -2.47 -1.39 -1.54
N TYR A 164 -2.55 -1.90 -0.31
CA TYR A 164 -1.52 -2.78 0.21
C TYR A 164 -1.92 -4.23 0.01
N HIS A 165 -1.10 -4.95 -0.77
CA HIS A 165 -1.25 -6.38 -1.02
C HIS A 165 -0.19 -7.13 -0.22
N PRO A 166 -0.49 -7.57 1.02
CA PRO A 166 0.36 -8.51 1.72
C PRO A 166 0.38 -9.83 0.95
N PHE A 167 1.54 -10.46 0.90
CA PHE A 167 1.74 -11.77 0.29
C PHE A 167 1.98 -12.83 1.33
N TRP A 168 2.72 -12.53 2.39
CA TRP A 168 3.06 -13.55 3.38
C TRP A 168 3.39 -12.92 4.70
N HIS A 169 3.24 -13.72 5.74
CA HIS A 169 3.84 -13.41 7.02
C HIS A 169 4.50 -14.66 7.59
N GLY A 170 5.76 -14.52 8.01
CA GLY A 170 6.59 -15.60 8.50
C GLY A 170 7.13 -15.27 9.87
N SER A 171 6.85 -16.12 10.86
CA SER A 171 7.55 -16.05 12.15
C SER A 171 9.05 -16.19 11.93
N VAL A 172 9.86 -15.49 12.73
CA VAL A 172 11.33 -15.58 12.64
C VAL A 172 11.81 -17.02 12.88
N GLU A 173 11.16 -17.74 13.78
CA GLU A 173 11.55 -19.07 14.23
C GLU A 173 11.28 -20.17 13.18
N LYS A 174 10.15 -20.09 12.48
CA LYS A 174 9.75 -21.10 11.48
C LYS A 174 10.09 -20.73 10.03
N GLY A 175 10.34 -19.44 9.75
CA GLY A 175 10.53 -18.90 8.40
C GLY A 175 9.27 -18.87 7.53
N TRP A 176 9.36 -18.25 6.34
CA TRP A 176 8.23 -18.08 5.41
C TRP A 176 7.75 -19.38 4.75
N GLN A 177 8.55 -20.44 4.76
CA GLN A 177 8.10 -21.76 4.27
C GLN A 177 6.92 -22.28 5.08
N ASN A 178 6.86 -21.93 6.36
CA ASN A 178 5.80 -22.29 7.30
C ASN A 178 4.96 -21.06 7.67
N ALA A 179 4.79 -20.12 6.74
CA ALA A 179 4.00 -18.91 6.94
C ALA A 179 2.55 -19.27 7.27
N ASP A 180 2.12 -18.94 8.49
CA ASP A 180 0.74 -19.08 8.95
C ASP A 180 -0.01 -17.74 8.69
N ARG A 181 -1.34 -17.79 8.46
CA ARG A 181 -2.15 -16.55 8.39
C ARG A 181 -2.46 -16.06 9.80
N PHE A 182 -1.64 -15.18 10.36
CA PHE A 182 -1.84 -14.67 11.73
C PHE A 182 -2.61 -13.35 11.83
N VAL A 183 -2.81 -12.62 10.72
CA VAL A 183 -3.79 -11.54 10.65
C VAL A 183 -5.08 -12.07 10.03
N PRO A 184 -6.19 -12.14 10.78
CA PRO A 184 -7.44 -12.67 10.25
C PRO A 184 -8.05 -11.71 9.23
N LEU A 185 -8.68 -12.28 8.20
CA LEU A 185 -9.51 -11.53 7.27
C LEU A 185 -10.74 -10.96 7.99
N PHE A 186 -11.23 -9.83 7.52
CA PHE A 186 -12.49 -9.25 7.97
C PHE A 186 -13.66 -10.15 7.58
N LYS A 187 -14.59 -10.35 8.50
CA LYS A 187 -15.78 -11.19 8.30
C LYS A 187 -17.06 -10.39 8.06
N GLU A 188 -17.10 -9.17 8.61
CA GLU A 188 -18.27 -8.30 8.61
C GLU A 188 -17.84 -6.87 8.31
N THR A 189 -18.69 -6.14 7.59
CA THR A 189 -18.51 -4.73 7.28
C THR A 189 -19.09 -3.84 8.37
N TYR A 190 -18.76 -2.55 8.32
CA TYR A 190 -19.48 -1.51 9.03
C TYR A 190 -20.92 -1.39 8.46
N PRO A 191 -21.96 -1.21 9.30
CA PRO A 191 -21.92 -1.00 10.76
C PRO A 191 -22.04 -2.26 11.62
N ALA A 192 -22.17 -3.47 11.03
CA ALA A 192 -22.27 -4.71 11.79
C ALA A 192 -21.04 -4.92 12.69
N ASN A 193 -19.85 -4.66 12.15
CA ASN A 193 -18.63 -4.48 12.91
C ASN A 193 -18.26 -2.98 12.98
N GLN A 194 -18.29 -2.40 14.17
CA GLN A 194 -17.97 -0.98 14.40
C GLN A 194 -16.53 -0.59 14.05
N GLN A 195 -15.63 -1.57 13.88
CA GLN A 195 -14.25 -1.38 13.41
C GLN A 195 -14.01 -2.04 12.04
N GLY A 196 -15.08 -2.48 11.38
CA GLY A 196 -15.03 -3.16 10.08
C GLY A 196 -14.78 -2.23 8.90
N PRO A 197 -14.37 -2.77 7.75
CA PRO A 197 -14.29 -2.04 6.49
C PRO A 197 -15.70 -1.68 5.98
N ASP A 198 -15.78 -0.80 4.98
CA ASP A 198 -17.05 -0.49 4.31
C ASP A 198 -17.45 -1.59 3.32
N GLU A 199 -16.45 -2.27 2.74
CA GLU A 199 -16.66 -3.38 1.82
C GLU A 199 -15.63 -4.49 2.05
N LEU A 200 -16.05 -5.72 1.74
CA LEU A 200 -15.17 -6.87 1.66
C LEU A 200 -14.79 -7.10 0.20
N TRP A 201 -13.51 -7.33 -0.04
CA TRP A 201 -12.95 -7.58 -1.35
C TRP A 201 -12.41 -9.00 -1.46
N GLU A 202 -12.73 -9.67 -2.57
CA GLU A 202 -12.20 -10.98 -2.90
C GLU A 202 -10.74 -10.88 -3.41
N GLY A 203 -9.95 -11.95 -3.28
CA GLY A 203 -8.57 -11.98 -3.76
C GLY A 203 -7.49 -11.53 -2.77
N ALA A 204 -7.83 -11.44 -1.48
CA ALA A 204 -6.87 -11.21 -0.38
C ALA A 204 -6.09 -12.47 0.02
N ASP A 205 -5.85 -13.38 -0.93
CA ASP A 205 -5.09 -14.58 -0.67
C ASP A 205 -3.63 -14.26 -0.36
N LEU A 206 -3.12 -14.92 0.67
CA LEU A 206 -1.73 -14.90 1.08
C LEU A 206 -1.05 -16.19 0.63
N TRP A 207 0.24 -16.29 0.89
CA TRP A 207 1.11 -17.45 0.67
C TRP A 207 0.38 -18.75 1.00
N PRO A 208 0.39 -19.74 0.09
CA PRO A 208 1.28 -19.88 -1.07
C PRO A 208 0.84 -19.17 -2.37
N ASP A 209 -0.17 -18.30 -2.36
CA ASP A 209 -0.54 -17.54 -3.56
C ASP A 209 0.58 -16.56 -3.97
N THR A 210 1.02 -16.66 -5.24
CA THR A 210 2.03 -15.79 -5.85
C THR A 210 1.54 -15.06 -7.10
N ARG A 211 0.22 -14.97 -7.32
CA ARG A 211 -0.35 -14.20 -8.43
C ARG A 211 0.13 -12.76 -8.38
N VAL A 212 0.43 -12.21 -9.55
CA VAL A 212 1.05 -10.90 -9.68
C VAL A 212 -0.01 -9.81 -9.51
N VAL A 213 0.28 -8.80 -8.69
CA VAL A 213 -0.49 -7.56 -8.67
C VAL A 213 -0.19 -6.81 -9.99
N PRO A 214 -1.21 -6.45 -10.81
CA PRO A 214 -1.00 -5.84 -12.12
C PRO A 214 -0.13 -4.61 -12.11
N PHE A 215 0.61 -4.37 -13.20
CA PHE A 215 1.47 -3.22 -13.34
C PHE A 215 0.70 -2.00 -13.87
N HIS A 216 0.77 -0.86 -13.18
CA HIS A 216 0.23 0.39 -13.71
C HIS A 216 1.00 0.93 -14.93
N TYR A 217 2.18 0.39 -15.19
CA TYR A 217 3.10 0.79 -16.25
C TYR A 217 3.29 -0.30 -17.30
N VAL A 218 3.70 0.10 -18.50
CA VAL A 218 4.03 -0.82 -19.60
C VAL A 218 5.52 -1.16 -19.60
N HIS A 219 5.89 -2.23 -20.30
CA HIS A 219 7.29 -2.57 -20.53
C HIS A 219 7.98 -1.46 -21.35
N PRO A 220 9.05 -0.82 -20.84
CA PRO A 220 9.58 0.43 -21.42
C PRO A 220 10.20 0.25 -22.82
N VAL A 221 10.63 -0.96 -23.19
CA VAL A 221 11.20 -1.24 -24.52
C VAL A 221 10.15 -1.64 -25.55
N THR A 222 9.06 -2.31 -25.15
CA THR A 222 8.07 -2.87 -26.08
C THR A 222 6.78 -2.06 -26.13
N GLY A 223 6.54 -1.22 -25.13
CA GLY A 223 5.31 -0.46 -24.96
C GLY A 223 4.08 -1.30 -24.62
N LYS A 224 4.25 -2.59 -24.27
CA LYS A 224 3.14 -3.52 -24.02
C LYS A 224 2.95 -3.78 -22.53
N GLN A 225 1.70 -4.02 -22.14
CA GLN A 225 1.38 -4.64 -20.85
C GLN A 225 1.81 -6.10 -20.85
N VAL A 226 2.08 -6.64 -19.65
CA VAL A 226 2.28 -8.08 -19.45
C VAL A 226 0.96 -8.80 -19.74
N ALA A 227 1.01 -9.96 -20.41
CA ALA A 227 -0.20 -10.72 -20.73
C ALA A 227 -0.90 -11.17 -19.43
N GLU A 228 -2.23 -11.17 -19.42
CA GLU A 228 -3.01 -11.52 -18.23
C GLU A 228 -2.72 -12.95 -17.75
N GLU A 229 -2.49 -13.89 -18.67
CA GLU A 229 -2.12 -15.28 -18.34
C GLU A 229 -0.77 -15.37 -17.62
N ASP A 230 0.19 -14.49 -17.93
CA ASP A 230 1.51 -14.45 -17.31
C ASP A 230 1.48 -13.88 -15.87
N LEU A 231 0.38 -13.24 -15.48
CA LEU A 231 0.15 -12.72 -14.12
C LEU A 231 -0.48 -13.77 -13.19
N GLN A 232 -0.87 -14.93 -13.72
CA GLN A 232 -1.42 -16.05 -12.97
C GLN A 232 -0.32 -16.88 -12.29
N ALA A 233 -0.70 -17.74 -11.35
CA ALA A 233 0.24 -18.58 -10.60
C ALA A 233 -0.20 -20.06 -10.61
N PRO A 234 -0.03 -20.77 -11.76
CA PRO A 234 -0.30 -22.20 -11.83
C PRO A 234 0.71 -23.01 -11.02
N LYS A 235 0.33 -24.24 -10.66
CA LYS A 235 1.26 -25.17 -10.03
C LYS A 235 2.39 -25.52 -11.00
N TRP A 236 3.51 -26.00 -10.45
CA TRP A 236 4.65 -26.43 -11.24
C TRP A 236 4.25 -27.45 -12.32
N ARG A 237 4.49 -27.09 -13.59
CA ARG A 237 4.14 -27.86 -14.80
C ARG A 237 2.64 -27.98 -15.12
N GLU A 238 1.79 -27.13 -14.55
CA GLU A 238 0.39 -26.99 -14.97
C GLU A 238 0.21 -25.75 -15.88
N PRO A 239 -0.79 -25.74 -16.78
CA PRO A 239 -1.09 -24.57 -17.61
C PRO A 239 -1.67 -23.43 -16.78
N ALA A 240 -1.54 -22.18 -17.24
CA ALA A 240 -2.11 -21.00 -16.58
C ALA A 240 -3.62 -21.17 -16.29
N SER A 241 -4.37 -21.76 -17.24
CA SER A 241 -5.80 -22.03 -17.10
C SER A 241 -6.20 -22.95 -15.93
N SER A 242 -5.26 -23.62 -15.25
CA SER A 242 -5.55 -24.35 -14.01
C SER A 242 -5.52 -23.48 -12.75
N ALA A 243 -4.98 -22.27 -12.84
CA ALA A 243 -4.89 -21.32 -11.74
C ALA A 243 -6.12 -20.40 -11.68
N PRO A 244 -6.39 -19.78 -10.53
CA PRO A 244 -7.28 -18.63 -10.47
C PRO A 244 -6.80 -17.50 -11.40
N PRO A 245 -7.71 -16.64 -11.88
CA PRO A 245 -7.35 -15.50 -12.71
C PRO A 245 -6.36 -14.56 -12.00
N ALA A 246 -5.67 -13.74 -12.80
CA ALA A 246 -4.75 -12.73 -12.31
C ALA A 246 -5.43 -11.82 -11.27
N ARG A 247 -4.64 -11.22 -10.37
CA ARG A 247 -5.18 -10.16 -9.51
C ARG A 247 -5.59 -8.99 -10.40
N VAL A 248 -6.58 -8.23 -9.96
CA VAL A 248 -7.13 -7.12 -10.75
C VAL A 248 -7.10 -5.84 -9.92
N ILE A 249 -6.79 -4.73 -10.58
CA ILE A 249 -7.06 -3.37 -10.10
C ILE A 249 -7.83 -2.70 -11.25
N ASP A 250 -9.13 -2.55 -11.07
CA ASP A 250 -10.09 -2.06 -12.08
C ASP A 250 -10.57 -0.64 -11.80
N ASP A 251 -10.17 -0.07 -10.66
CA ASP A 251 -10.58 1.25 -10.20
C ASP A 251 -9.47 2.30 -10.32
N TRP A 252 -8.69 2.27 -11.40
CA TRP A 252 -7.75 3.34 -11.70
C TRP A 252 -8.49 4.64 -12.05
N THR A 253 -7.94 5.78 -11.64
CA THR A 253 -8.39 7.08 -12.16
C THR A 253 -8.03 7.16 -13.64
N VAL A 254 -9.03 7.51 -14.46
CA VAL A 254 -8.91 7.68 -15.91
C VAL A 254 -8.55 9.12 -16.24
#